data_AF-A0A2I0IRX4-F1
#
_entry.id   AF-A0A2I0IRX4-F1
#
_cell.length_a   1.000
_cell.length_b   1.000
_cell.length_c   1.000
_cell.angle_alpha   90.00
_cell.angle_beta   90.00
_cell.angle_gamma   90.00
#
_symmetry.space_group_name_H-M   'P 1'
#
loop_
_entity.id
_entity.type
_entity.pdbx_description
1 polymer ?
#
loop_
_entity_poly.entity_id
_entity_poly.type
_entity_poly.pdbx_seq_one_letter_code
_entity_poly.pdbx_strand_id
1 'polypeptide(L)'
;MGDRKGELVGALADSVREIAGLPECRNICKNMYSNLVRRIKLLSPLFEELKDGDQEIGEEDLEGLEVLKRALDSAKVVLKSVNQGSKLYQAFQWDKSAAKFHQVTEQIEEALSQVPYTKLDIPEEVREQIELVHAQFKRAKSKGEGTDLQLVMDLDVAQKEKDVEPTVLKRLSEKLQLRTINDLKKESLAIHEL
;
A
#
# COMPACT_ATOMS: atom_id res chain seq x y z
N MET A 1 -12.83 30.67 -4.10
CA MET A 1 -11.66 29.85 -4.48
C MET A 1 -11.22 28.88 -3.36
N GLY A 2 -11.45 29.20 -2.08
CA GLY A 2 -11.15 28.30 -0.94
C GLY A 2 -11.89 26.95 -0.89
N ASP A 3 -12.98 26.79 -1.66
CA ASP A 3 -13.78 25.55 -1.67
C ASP A 3 -13.01 24.36 -2.27
N ARG A 4 -12.40 24.54 -3.45
CA ARG A 4 -11.67 23.47 -4.17
C ARG A 4 -10.42 22.99 -3.42
N LYS A 5 -9.63 23.90 -2.83
CA LYS A 5 -8.48 23.54 -1.97
C LYS A 5 -8.97 22.71 -0.79
N GLY A 6 -9.96 23.21 -0.06
CA GLY A 6 -10.50 22.56 1.13
C GLY A 6 -11.06 21.16 0.82
N GLU A 7 -11.80 21.02 -0.28
CA GLU A 7 -12.30 19.74 -0.78
C GLU A 7 -11.16 18.76 -1.10
N LEU A 8 -10.14 19.20 -1.82
CA LEU A 8 -9.00 18.34 -2.20
C LEU A 8 -8.18 17.89 -0.99
N VAL A 9 -7.82 18.82 -0.10
CA VAL A 9 -7.09 18.53 1.14
C VAL A 9 -7.90 17.61 2.04
N GLY A 10 -9.20 17.87 2.19
CA GLY A 10 -10.12 17.00 2.90
C GLY A 10 -10.14 15.58 2.33
N ALA A 11 -10.24 15.44 1.00
CA ALA A 11 -10.24 14.16 0.32
C ALA A 11 -8.90 13.40 0.46
N LEU A 12 -7.77 14.11 0.47
CA LEU A 12 -6.43 13.55 0.73
C LEU A 12 -6.33 13.02 2.17
N ALA A 13 -6.73 13.83 3.16
CA ALA A 13 -6.75 13.44 4.56
C ALA A 13 -7.66 12.21 4.80
N ASP A 14 -8.84 12.19 4.18
CA ASP A 14 -9.75 11.05 4.24
C ASP A 14 -9.14 9.79 3.61
N SER A 15 -8.47 9.92 2.46
CA SER A 15 -7.79 8.79 1.82
C SER A 15 -6.71 8.18 2.73
N VAL A 16 -5.89 9.02 3.38
CA VAL A 16 -4.90 8.56 4.35
C VAL A 16 -5.57 7.88 5.55
N ARG A 17 -6.63 8.48 6.11
CA ARG A 17 -7.38 7.91 7.25
C ARG A 17 -7.99 6.56 6.91
N GLU A 18 -8.61 6.42 5.75
CA GLU A 18 -9.20 5.17 5.30
C GLU A 18 -8.14 4.09 5.08
N ILE A 19 -7.03 4.41 4.42
CA ILE A 19 -5.88 3.50 4.25
C ILE A 19 -5.32 3.11 5.63
N ALA A 20 -5.27 4.07 6.55
CA ALA A 20 -4.75 3.86 7.88
C ALA A 20 -5.58 2.88 8.72
N GLY A 21 -6.90 2.88 8.50
CA GLY A 21 -7.88 2.02 9.16
C GLY A 21 -8.17 0.69 8.45
N LEU A 22 -7.48 0.38 7.34
CA LEU A 22 -7.63 -0.92 6.70
C LEU A 22 -7.14 -2.05 7.61
N PRO A 23 -7.76 -3.24 7.54
CA PRO A 23 -7.41 -4.38 8.39
C PRO A 23 -6.01 -4.93 8.08
N GLU A 24 -5.40 -5.59 9.04
CA GLU A 24 -4.12 -6.26 8.86
C GLU A 24 -4.14 -7.26 7.69
N CYS A 25 -3.10 -7.21 6.85
CA CYS A 25 -2.90 -8.20 5.81
C CYS A 25 -2.29 -9.48 6.39
N ARG A 26 -2.96 -10.62 6.12
CA ARG A 26 -2.62 -11.94 6.66
C ARG A 26 -2.33 -12.96 5.56
N ASN A 27 -1.56 -12.55 4.57
CA ASN A 27 -1.10 -13.38 3.46
C ASN A 27 0.31 -12.97 3.01
N ILE A 28 0.75 -13.50 1.86
CA ILE A 28 2.07 -13.27 1.28
C ILE A 28 2.42 -11.78 1.08
N CYS A 29 1.42 -10.92 0.84
CA CYS A 29 1.59 -9.48 0.63
C CYS A 29 1.77 -8.68 1.92
N LYS A 30 1.76 -9.32 3.10
CA LYS A 30 1.79 -8.65 4.40
C LYS A 30 2.85 -7.56 4.52
N ASN A 31 4.09 -7.84 4.11
CA ASN A 31 5.19 -6.87 4.24
C ASN A 31 4.96 -5.65 3.35
N MET A 32 4.64 -5.89 2.07
CA MET A 32 4.34 -4.86 1.06
C MET A 32 3.17 -3.98 1.47
N TYR A 33 2.12 -4.64 1.95
CA TYR A 33 0.94 -4.02 2.51
C TYR A 33 1.29 -3.11 3.70
N SER A 34 1.92 -3.67 4.74
CA SER A 34 2.20 -2.94 5.98
C SER A 34 3.16 -1.78 5.76
N ASN A 35 4.18 -1.95 4.91
CA ASN A 35 5.13 -0.89 4.58
C ASN A 35 4.46 0.25 3.82
N LEU A 36 3.63 -0.06 2.82
CA LEU A 36 2.90 0.96 2.07
C LEU A 36 1.94 1.73 2.97
N VAL A 37 1.12 1.03 3.76
CA VAL A 37 0.20 1.66 4.73
C VAL A 37 0.96 2.56 5.70
N ARG A 38 2.10 2.10 6.23
CA ARG A 38 2.93 2.89 7.15
C ARG A 38 3.45 4.16 6.47
N ARG A 39 3.99 4.08 5.26
CA ARG A 39 4.51 5.26 4.55
C ARG A 39 3.39 6.27 4.24
N ILE A 40 2.21 5.80 3.83
CA ILE A 40 1.05 6.66 3.56
C ILE A 40 0.56 7.34 4.84
N LYS A 41 0.51 6.62 5.98
CA LYS A 41 0.15 7.21 7.29
C LYS A 41 1.04 8.39 7.70
N LEU A 42 2.30 8.39 7.28
CA LEU A 42 3.24 9.47 7.62
C LEU A 42 2.95 10.78 6.86
N LEU A 43 2.03 10.77 5.89
CA LEU A 43 1.57 11.97 5.20
C LEU A 43 0.47 12.73 5.98
N SER A 44 -0.10 12.16 7.05
CA SER A 44 -1.19 12.82 7.80
C SER A 44 -0.86 14.25 8.24
N PRO A 45 0.31 14.54 8.85
CA PRO A 45 0.59 15.89 9.35
C PRO A 45 0.57 16.95 8.25
N LEU A 46 1.01 16.62 7.04
CA LEU A 46 0.94 17.55 5.90
C LEU A 46 -0.49 18.00 5.62
N PHE A 47 -1.45 17.07 5.63
CA PHE A 47 -2.83 17.41 5.32
C PHE A 47 -3.57 18.05 6.49
N GLU A 48 -3.10 17.84 7.73
CA GLU A 48 -3.57 18.57 8.91
C GLU A 48 -3.16 20.04 8.81
N GLU A 49 -1.87 20.34 8.58
CA GLU A 49 -1.38 21.71 8.40
C GLU A 49 -2.05 22.43 7.21
N LEU A 50 -2.18 21.76 6.07
CA LEU A 50 -2.80 22.36 4.88
C LEU A 50 -4.30 22.64 5.05
N LYS A 51 -4.97 21.91 5.96
CA LYS A 51 -6.38 22.11 6.28
C LYS A 51 -6.59 23.28 7.24
N ASP A 52 -5.70 23.42 8.21
CA ASP A 52 -5.78 24.46 9.24
C ASP A 52 -5.17 25.80 8.76
N GLY A 53 -4.35 25.78 7.72
CA GLY A 53 -3.75 26.96 7.13
C GLY A 53 -4.67 27.76 6.21
N ASP A 54 -4.70 29.08 6.44
CA ASP A 54 -5.46 30.07 5.64
C ASP A 54 -4.80 30.42 4.29
N GLN A 55 -3.67 29.80 3.95
CA GLN A 55 -2.97 30.03 2.68
C GLN A 55 -3.86 29.75 1.46
N GLU A 56 -3.86 30.67 0.49
CA GLU A 56 -4.28 30.40 -0.87
C GLU A 56 -3.20 29.63 -1.64
N ILE A 57 -3.57 28.49 -2.24
CA ILE A 57 -2.70 27.71 -3.12
C ILE A 57 -3.17 27.97 -4.55
N GLY A 58 -2.27 28.39 -5.44
CA GLY A 58 -2.60 28.63 -6.85
C GLY A 58 -3.04 27.35 -7.56
N GLU A 59 -3.81 27.45 -8.65
CA GLU A 59 -4.30 26.27 -9.37
C GLU A 59 -3.17 25.36 -9.89
N GLU A 60 -2.06 25.95 -10.36
CA GLU A 60 -0.86 25.22 -10.78
C GLU A 60 -0.21 24.46 -9.62
N ASP A 61 -0.32 24.99 -8.40
CA ASP A 61 0.25 24.38 -7.20
C ASP A 61 -0.65 23.28 -6.61
N LEU A 62 -1.93 23.24 -6.99
CA LEU A 62 -2.87 22.16 -6.64
C LEU A 62 -2.68 20.92 -7.50
N GLU A 63 -2.10 21.03 -8.70
CA GLU A 63 -1.95 19.91 -9.64
C GLU A 63 -1.18 18.73 -9.00
N GLY A 64 -0.07 19.02 -8.30
CA GLY A 64 0.69 18.00 -7.58
C GLY A 64 -0.13 17.27 -6.49
N LEU A 65 -1.01 18.00 -5.79
CA LEU A 65 -1.92 17.41 -4.79
C LEU A 65 -3.01 16.56 -5.44
N GLU A 66 -3.51 16.95 -6.61
CA GLU A 66 -4.47 16.15 -7.38
C GLU A 66 -3.84 14.86 -7.92
N VAL A 67 -2.59 14.92 -8.40
CA VAL A 67 -1.82 13.74 -8.80
C VAL A 67 -1.63 12.81 -7.60
N LEU A 68 -1.26 13.36 -6.43
CA LEU A 68 -1.12 12.59 -5.20
C LEU A 68 -2.43 11.92 -4.77
N LYS A 69 -3.56 12.62 -4.91
CA LYS A 69 -4.87 12.06 -4.60
C LYS A 69 -5.17 10.82 -5.46
N ARG A 70 -4.94 10.91 -6.78
CA ARG A 70 -5.13 9.77 -7.71
C ARG A 70 -4.19 8.60 -7.38
N ALA A 71 -2.95 8.89 -6.97
CA ALA A 71 -2.00 7.87 -6.55
C ALA A 71 -2.45 7.16 -5.26
N LEU A 72 -2.98 7.90 -4.27
CA LEU A 72 -3.53 7.33 -3.04
C LEU A 72 -4.79 6.49 -3.30
N ASP A 73 -5.66 6.90 -4.22
CA ASP A 73 -6.81 6.09 -4.63
C ASP A 73 -6.38 4.76 -5.26
N SER A 74 -5.38 4.81 -6.13
CA SER A 74 -4.79 3.61 -6.74
C SER A 74 -4.18 2.69 -5.69
N ALA A 75 -3.44 3.25 -4.73
CA ALA A 75 -2.88 2.50 -3.61
C ALA A 75 -3.97 1.85 -2.74
N LYS A 76 -5.06 2.56 -2.46
CA LYS A 76 -6.21 2.02 -1.70
C LYS A 76 -6.84 0.82 -2.41
N VAL A 77 -6.99 0.88 -3.74
CA VAL A 77 -7.50 -0.24 -4.54
C VAL A 77 -6.57 -1.46 -4.43
N VAL A 78 -5.26 -1.26 -4.58
CA VAL A 78 -4.27 -2.35 -4.45
C VAL A 78 -4.32 -2.97 -3.05
N LEU A 79 -4.29 -2.15 -1.99
CA LEU A 79 -4.36 -2.60 -0.61
C LEU A 79 -5.62 -3.41 -0.31
N LYS A 80 -6.78 -2.97 -0.80
CA LYS A 80 -8.04 -3.74 -0.63
C LYS A 80 -8.02 -5.05 -1.39
N SER A 81 -7.48 -5.06 -2.61
CA SER A 81 -7.51 -6.24 -3.49
C SER A 81 -6.77 -7.45 -2.91
N VAL A 82 -5.68 -7.21 -2.16
CA VAL A 82 -4.89 -8.31 -1.58
C VAL A 82 -5.48 -8.86 -0.29
N ASN A 83 -6.47 -8.20 0.31
CA ASN A 83 -7.16 -8.70 1.51
C ASN A 83 -8.50 -9.38 1.18
N GLN A 84 -8.80 -9.56 -0.10
CA GLN A 84 -10.03 -10.19 -0.59
C GLN A 84 -9.71 -11.54 -1.28
N GLY A 85 -10.62 -12.50 -1.13
CA GLY A 85 -10.54 -13.82 -1.75
C GLY A 85 -9.57 -14.78 -1.05
N SER A 86 -9.19 -15.84 -1.77
CA SER A 86 -8.33 -16.92 -1.27
C SER A 86 -6.88 -16.47 -1.13
N LYS A 87 -6.29 -16.72 0.05
CA LYS A 87 -4.86 -16.50 0.30
C LYS A 87 -3.97 -17.37 -0.57
N LEU A 88 -4.37 -18.61 -0.86
CA LEU A 88 -3.65 -19.49 -1.79
C LEU A 88 -3.65 -18.92 -3.20
N TYR A 89 -4.81 -18.49 -3.69
CA TYR A 89 -4.90 -17.85 -5.00
C TYR A 89 -4.02 -16.59 -5.09
N GLN A 90 -4.06 -15.73 -4.06
CA GLN A 90 -3.20 -14.56 -3.96
C GLN A 90 -1.71 -14.94 -3.96
N ALA A 91 -1.34 -16.04 -3.31
CA ALA A 91 0.02 -16.55 -3.30
C ALA A 91 0.50 -16.97 -4.71
N PHE A 92 -0.37 -17.60 -5.51
CA PHE A 92 -0.07 -17.90 -6.91
C PHE A 92 -0.02 -16.67 -7.82
N GLN A 93 -0.71 -15.59 -7.47
CA GLN A 93 -0.68 -14.32 -8.22
C GLN A 93 0.33 -13.32 -7.65
N TRP A 94 1.30 -13.79 -6.85
CA TRP A 94 2.27 -12.94 -6.15
C TRP A 94 2.93 -11.91 -7.05
N ASP A 95 3.50 -12.32 -8.19
CA ASP A 95 4.23 -11.42 -9.08
C ASP A 95 3.37 -10.27 -9.58
N LYS A 96 2.08 -10.55 -9.87
CA LYS A 96 1.12 -9.52 -10.29
C LYS A 96 0.83 -8.55 -9.15
N SER A 97 0.65 -9.05 -7.93
CA SER A 97 0.45 -8.21 -6.75
C SER A 97 1.70 -7.37 -6.47
N ALA A 98 2.89 -7.96 -6.54
CA ALA A 98 4.15 -7.28 -6.34
C ALA A 98 4.35 -6.13 -7.35
N ALA A 99 4.06 -6.39 -8.64
CA ALA A 99 4.10 -5.37 -9.69
C ALA A 99 3.11 -4.22 -9.42
N LYS A 100 1.88 -4.51 -8.99
CA LYS A 100 0.89 -3.46 -8.65
C LYS A 100 1.35 -2.59 -7.48
N PHE A 101 1.90 -3.19 -6.43
CA PHE A 101 2.44 -2.46 -5.28
C PHE A 101 3.64 -1.60 -5.66
N HIS A 102 4.51 -2.10 -6.53
CA HIS A 102 5.62 -1.32 -7.07
C HIS A 102 5.09 -0.12 -7.86
N GLN A 103 4.17 -0.35 -8.79
CA GLN A 103 3.55 0.70 -9.59
C GLN A 103 2.92 1.81 -8.74
N VAL A 104 2.12 1.47 -7.71
CA VAL A 104 1.54 2.51 -6.84
C VAL A 104 2.59 3.20 -5.96
N THR A 105 3.67 2.50 -5.62
CA THR A 105 4.82 3.13 -4.92
C THR A 105 5.50 4.16 -5.82
N GLU A 106 5.66 3.86 -7.11
CA GLU A 106 6.20 4.80 -8.10
C GLU A 106 5.29 6.00 -8.31
N GLN A 107 3.98 5.78 -8.45
CA GLN A 107 2.99 6.84 -8.62
C GLN A 107 2.98 7.80 -7.42
N ILE A 108 3.05 7.28 -6.19
CA ILE A 108 3.11 8.14 -5.00
C ILE A 108 4.43 8.90 -4.95
N GLU A 109 5.55 8.26 -5.24
CA GLU A 109 6.87 8.91 -5.25
C GLU A 109 6.93 10.07 -6.26
N GLU A 110 6.44 9.82 -7.47
CA GLU A 110 6.37 10.82 -8.54
C GLU A 110 5.41 11.95 -8.16
N ALA A 111 4.24 11.64 -7.61
CA ALA A 111 3.31 12.65 -7.14
C ALA A 111 3.91 13.56 -6.05
N LEU A 112 4.61 12.98 -5.06
CA LEU A 112 5.29 13.74 -4.02
C LEU A 112 6.35 14.68 -4.61
N SER A 113 7.04 14.28 -5.68
CA SER A 113 8.03 15.14 -6.34
C SER A 113 7.43 16.36 -7.05
N GLN A 114 6.12 16.34 -7.31
CA GLN A 114 5.40 17.43 -7.99
C GLN A 114 4.72 18.40 -7.00
N VAL A 115 4.69 18.08 -5.70
CA VAL A 115 4.08 18.96 -4.70
C VAL A 115 5.03 20.15 -4.43
N PRO A 116 4.56 21.40 -4.54
CA PRO A 116 5.41 22.58 -4.41
C PRO A 116 5.64 22.95 -2.94
N TYR A 117 6.33 22.09 -2.18
CA TYR A 117 6.52 22.26 -0.72
C TYR A 117 7.09 23.63 -0.33
N THR A 118 7.96 24.23 -1.14
CA THR A 118 8.57 25.55 -0.87
C THR A 118 7.56 26.69 -0.92
N LYS A 119 6.41 26.49 -1.56
CA LYS A 119 5.32 27.45 -1.63
C LYS A 119 4.24 27.21 -0.58
N LEU A 120 4.30 26.08 0.14
CA LEU A 120 3.36 25.75 1.21
C LEU A 120 3.84 26.38 2.52
N ASP A 121 2.92 27.06 3.20
CA ASP A 121 3.02 27.60 4.55
C ASP A 121 2.80 26.47 5.55
N ILE A 122 3.80 25.60 5.61
CA ILE A 122 3.85 24.47 6.55
C ILE A 122 5.07 24.64 7.47
N PRO A 123 4.97 24.22 8.74
CA PRO A 123 6.10 24.22 9.66
C PRO A 123 7.29 23.44 9.10
N GLU A 124 8.50 23.87 9.44
CA GLU A 124 9.73 23.24 8.96
C GLU A 124 9.82 21.76 9.38
N GLU A 125 9.33 21.43 10.58
CA GLU A 125 9.29 20.06 11.08
C GLU A 125 8.42 19.15 10.19
N VAL A 126 7.30 19.69 9.68
CA VAL A 126 6.39 18.96 8.79
C VAL A 126 7.03 18.81 7.41
N ARG A 127 7.71 19.85 6.91
CA ARG A 127 8.48 19.78 5.66
C ARG A 127 9.55 18.68 5.73
N GLU A 128 10.39 18.68 6.76
CA GLU A 128 11.44 17.67 6.97
C GLU A 128 10.84 16.25 7.05
N GLN A 129 9.73 16.08 7.76
CA GLN A 129 9.04 14.80 7.83
C GLN A 129 8.61 14.31 6.44
N ILE A 130 8.05 15.18 5.60
CA ILE A 130 7.58 14.80 4.27
C ILE A 130 8.76 14.50 3.33
N GLU A 131 9.87 15.21 3.44
CA GLU A 131 11.10 14.87 2.72
C GLU A 131 11.62 13.48 3.09
N LEU A 132 11.55 13.11 4.37
CA LEU A 132 11.87 11.75 4.83
C LEU A 132 10.91 10.71 4.25
N VAL A 133 9.61 11.01 4.16
CA VAL A 133 8.62 10.12 3.54
C VAL A 133 8.89 9.96 2.05
N HIS A 134 9.17 11.04 1.33
CA HIS A 134 9.52 11.00 -0.09
C HIS A 134 10.79 10.18 -0.32
N ALA A 135 11.83 10.37 0.51
CA ALA A 135 13.04 9.55 0.47
C ALA A 135 12.76 8.05 0.72
N GLN A 136 11.82 7.72 1.61
CA GLN A 136 11.39 6.32 1.81
C GLN A 136 10.70 5.74 0.58
N PHE A 137 9.82 6.49 -0.08
CA PHE A 137 9.19 6.08 -1.34
C PHE A 137 10.22 5.91 -2.46
N LYS A 138 11.17 6.84 -2.60
CA LYS A 138 12.27 6.77 -3.57
C LYS A 138 13.14 5.52 -3.41
N ARG A 139 13.45 5.15 -2.17
CA ARG A 139 14.17 3.89 -1.86
C ARG A 139 13.34 2.65 -2.17
N ALA A 140 12.04 2.67 -1.87
CA ALA A 140 11.14 1.56 -2.12
C ALA A 140 10.93 1.32 -3.63
N LYS A 141 10.80 2.41 -4.41
CA LYS A 141 10.78 2.40 -5.87
C LYS A 141 12.03 1.74 -6.46
N SER A 142 13.22 2.06 -5.95
CA SER A 142 14.47 1.55 -6.55
C SER A 142 14.84 0.13 -6.14
N LYS A 143 14.47 -0.34 -4.94
CA LYS A 143 14.84 -1.67 -4.45
C LYS A 143 13.76 -2.74 -4.60
N GLY A 144 12.51 -2.33 -4.86
CA GLY A 144 11.36 -3.22 -4.68
C GLY A 144 11.18 -3.61 -3.21
N GLU A 145 9.98 -4.05 -2.86
CA GLU A 145 9.76 -4.65 -1.54
C GLU A 145 10.27 -6.09 -1.57
N GLY A 146 11.08 -6.47 -0.57
CA GLY A 146 11.75 -7.78 -0.57
C GLY A 146 10.78 -8.94 -0.73
N THR A 147 11.04 -9.81 -1.72
CA THR A 147 10.27 -11.03 -1.97
C THR A 147 10.61 -12.09 -0.93
N ASP A 148 9.59 -12.74 -0.37
CA ASP A 148 9.79 -13.94 0.45
C ASP A 148 10.11 -15.14 -0.45
N LEU A 149 11.37 -15.21 -0.89
CA LEU A 149 11.87 -16.23 -1.82
C LEU A 149 11.58 -17.65 -1.34
N GLN A 150 11.66 -17.90 -0.02
CA GLN A 150 11.36 -19.21 0.54
C GLN A 150 9.89 -19.59 0.35
N LEU A 151 8.96 -18.64 0.50
CA LEU A 151 7.55 -18.90 0.29
C LEU A 151 7.23 -19.19 -1.18
N VAL A 152 7.88 -18.45 -2.10
CA VAL A 152 7.74 -18.69 -3.55
C VAL A 152 8.25 -20.08 -3.91
N MET A 153 9.42 -20.47 -3.39
CA MET A 153 9.98 -21.82 -3.60
C MET A 153 9.08 -22.92 -3.02
N ASP A 154 8.57 -22.72 -1.80
CA ASP A 154 7.68 -23.69 -1.16
C ASP A 154 6.37 -23.88 -1.95
N LEU A 155 5.82 -22.80 -2.54
CA LEU A 155 4.65 -22.85 -3.41
C LEU A 155 4.94 -23.61 -4.72
N ASP A 156 6.11 -23.39 -5.32
CA ASP A 156 6.53 -24.06 -6.54
C ASP A 156 6.69 -25.58 -6.34
N VAL A 157 7.35 -25.98 -5.24
CA VAL A 157 7.47 -27.38 -4.82
C VAL A 157 6.09 -27.99 -4.60
N ALA A 158 5.21 -27.31 -3.86
CA ALA A 158 3.87 -27.81 -3.59
C ALA A 158 2.98 -27.93 -4.84
N GLN A 159 3.28 -27.19 -5.90
CA GLN A 159 2.55 -27.26 -7.17
C GLN A 159 3.05 -28.38 -8.08
N LYS A 160 4.36 -28.67 -8.07
CA LYS A 160 5.00 -29.59 -9.02
C LYS A 160 5.15 -31.01 -8.51
N GLU A 161 5.29 -31.18 -7.20
CA GLU A 161 5.57 -32.48 -6.59
C GLU A 161 4.28 -33.13 -6.06
N LYS A 162 4.15 -34.45 -6.26
CA LYS A 162 3.03 -35.23 -5.70
C LYS A 162 3.22 -35.52 -4.21
N ASP A 163 4.46 -35.79 -3.80
CA ASP A 163 4.83 -36.17 -2.43
C ASP A 163 5.60 -35.03 -1.77
N VAL A 164 4.91 -33.92 -1.51
CA VAL A 164 5.49 -32.73 -0.89
C VAL A 164 5.91 -33.02 0.54
N GLU A 165 7.15 -32.66 0.89
CA GLU A 165 7.64 -32.85 2.25
C GLU A 165 6.75 -32.15 3.30
N PRO A 166 6.43 -32.80 4.44
CA PRO A 166 5.62 -32.19 5.50
C PRO A 166 6.17 -30.87 6.03
N THR A 167 7.49 -30.66 5.94
CA THR A 167 8.16 -29.41 6.37
C THR A 167 7.79 -28.23 5.47
N VAL A 168 7.66 -28.44 4.16
CA VAL A 168 7.21 -27.44 3.16
C VAL A 168 5.76 -27.07 3.45
N LEU A 169 4.88 -28.06 3.60
CA LEU A 169 3.46 -27.84 3.91
C LEU A 169 3.27 -27.08 5.23
N LYS A 170 4.08 -27.40 6.25
CA LYS A 170 4.08 -26.68 7.53
C LYS A 170 4.47 -25.21 7.35
N ARG A 171 5.54 -24.92 6.60
CA ARG A 171 5.96 -23.52 6.32
C ARG A 171 4.89 -22.76 5.55
N LEU A 172 4.26 -23.37 4.54
CA LEU A 172 3.15 -22.77 3.79
C LEU A 172 1.96 -22.47 4.69
N SER A 173 1.54 -23.43 5.51
CA SER A 173 0.45 -23.25 6.48
C SER A 173 0.75 -22.10 7.46
N GLU A 174 1.98 -22.00 7.96
CA GLU A 174 2.38 -20.95 8.89
C GLU A 174 2.40 -19.57 8.23
N LYS A 175 3.00 -19.45 7.04
CA LYS A 175 3.16 -18.17 6.33
C LYS A 175 1.84 -17.65 5.75
N LEU A 176 0.99 -18.53 5.23
CA LEU A 176 -0.36 -18.18 4.75
C LEU A 176 -1.38 -18.12 5.90
N GLN A 177 -1.00 -18.49 7.13
CA GLN A 177 -1.88 -18.57 8.29
C GLN A 177 -3.13 -19.42 8.01
N LEU A 178 -2.90 -20.62 7.47
CA LEU A 178 -3.93 -21.64 7.18
C LEU A 178 -3.77 -22.77 8.19
N ARG A 179 -4.16 -22.49 9.45
CA ARG A 179 -3.82 -23.36 10.60
C ARG A 179 -4.99 -24.21 11.07
N THR A 180 -6.21 -23.87 10.67
CA THR A 180 -7.43 -24.53 11.13
C THR A 180 -8.25 -25.07 9.96
N ILE A 181 -9.11 -26.05 10.24
CA ILE A 181 -10.10 -26.56 9.26
C ILE A 181 -11.01 -25.42 8.76
N ASN A 182 -11.32 -24.45 9.63
CA ASN A 182 -12.12 -23.29 9.23
C ASN A 182 -11.39 -22.38 8.23
N ASP A 183 -10.08 -22.20 8.37
CA ASP A 183 -9.28 -21.46 7.39
C ASP A 183 -9.32 -22.17 6.03
N LEU A 184 -9.15 -23.50 6.02
CA LEU A 184 -9.20 -24.29 4.78
C LEU A 184 -10.59 -24.29 4.13
N LYS A 185 -11.67 -24.35 4.92
CA LYS A 185 -13.05 -24.21 4.40
C LYS A 185 -13.28 -22.85 3.76
N LYS A 186 -12.81 -21.76 4.40
CA LYS A 186 -12.89 -20.41 3.85
C LYS A 186 -12.12 -20.29 2.55
N GLU A 187 -10.91 -20.84 2.49
CA GLU A 187 -10.13 -20.89 1.25
C GLU A 187 -10.85 -21.67 0.15
N SER A 188 -11.39 -22.85 0.46
CA SER A 188 -12.14 -23.66 -0.50
C SER A 188 -13.34 -22.90 -1.07
N LEU A 189 -14.12 -22.21 -0.23
CA LEU A 189 -15.25 -21.39 -0.67
C LEU A 189 -14.78 -20.23 -1.55
N ALA A 190 -13.77 -19.48 -1.07
CA ALA A 190 -13.24 -18.33 -1.78
C ALA A 190 -12.65 -18.70 -3.15
N ILE A 191 -12.12 -19.92 -3.33
CA ILE A 191 -11.65 -20.42 -4.63
C ILE A 191 -12.81 -20.76 -5.56
N HIS A 192 -13.93 -21.29 -5.04
CA HIS A 192 -15.11 -21.60 -5.87
C HIS A 192 -15.86 -20.36 -6.34
N GLU A 193 -15.68 -19.22 -5.65
CA GLU A 193 -16.28 -17.93 -5.99
C GLU A 193 -15.45 -17.11 -7.00
N LEU A 194 -14.27 -17.60 -7.43
CA LEU A 194 -13.42 -17.00 -8.46
C LEU A 194 -13.86 -17.41 -9.87
#